data_AF-A0A0F8XA24-F1
#
_entry.id   AF-A0A0F8XA24-F1
#
_cell.length_a   1.000
_cell.length_b   1.000
_cell.length_c   1.000
_cell.angle_alpha   90.00
_cell.angle_beta   90.00
_cell.angle_gamma   90.00
#
_symmetry.space_group_name_H-M   'P 1'
#
loop_
_entity.id
_entity.type
_entity.pdbx_description
1 polymer ?
#
loop_
_entity_poly.entity_id
_entity_poly.type
_entity_poly.pdbx_seq_one_letter_code
_entity_poly.pdbx_strand_id
1 'polypeptide(L)'
;IVPGFVDFSVFKEDAFIISFIVSVEDENLHRSHFYIRELETEGFRPFERYRANFDNIRKIGEYIEVLAKDHHIPVISSHNLDLTVSEILEAVLSRVVGPKGRESADASPVGAGSNSDQSGTNVVEETPI
;
A
#
# COMPACT_ATOMS: atom_id res chain seq x y z
N ILE A 1 15.05 12.44 6.51
CA ILE A 1 15.02 13.33 5.31
C ILE A 1 13.57 13.66 5.04
N VAL A 2 13.25 14.93 4.74
CA VAL A 2 11.87 15.39 4.49
C VAL A 2 11.57 15.32 2.98
N PRO A 3 10.37 14.89 2.54
CA PRO A 3 9.98 14.91 1.13
C PRO A 3 10.26 16.26 0.46
N GLY A 4 10.88 16.23 -0.73
CA GLY A 4 11.18 17.43 -1.52
C GLY A 4 12.51 18.15 -1.22
N PHE A 5 13.22 17.77 -0.16
CA PHE A 5 14.46 18.46 0.25
C PHE A 5 15.76 17.83 -0.27
N VAL A 6 15.67 16.68 -0.94
CA VAL A 6 16.84 15.99 -1.51
C VAL A 6 16.59 15.75 -2.98
N ASP A 7 17.54 16.22 -3.80
CA ASP A 7 17.56 15.92 -5.22
C ASP A 7 18.27 14.57 -5.44
N PHE A 8 17.48 13.53 -5.68
CA PHE A 8 18.00 12.20 -5.97
C PHE A 8 18.52 12.05 -7.41
N SER A 9 18.36 13.07 -8.26
CA SER A 9 18.84 13.02 -9.64
C SER A 9 20.36 12.85 -9.73
N VAL A 10 21.09 13.36 -8.75
CA VAL A 10 22.55 13.29 -8.67
C VAL A 10 23.10 11.88 -8.47
N PHE A 11 22.27 10.93 -8.00
CA PHE A 11 22.67 9.55 -7.72
C PHE A 11 22.17 8.55 -8.77
N LYS A 12 21.51 9.02 -9.84
CA LYS A 12 20.84 8.13 -10.81
C LYS A 12 21.76 7.13 -11.51
N GLU A 13 23.04 7.47 -11.67
CA GLU A 13 24.02 6.58 -12.32
C GLU A 13 24.63 5.57 -11.35
N ASP A 14 24.69 5.90 -10.05
CA ASP A 14 25.37 5.10 -9.03
C ASP A 14 24.41 4.26 -8.16
N ALA A 15 23.13 4.66 -8.07
CA ALA A 15 22.18 4.05 -7.15
C ALA A 15 20.73 4.07 -7.66
N PHE A 16 20.01 2.98 -7.35
CA PHE A 16 18.56 2.91 -7.51
C PHE A 16 17.88 3.33 -6.20
N ILE A 17 17.31 4.54 -6.17
CA ILE A 17 16.72 5.12 -4.96
C ILE A 17 15.20 5.01 -4.99
N ILE A 18 14.64 4.39 -3.96
CA ILE A 18 13.20 4.32 -3.72
C ILE A 18 12.90 5.02 -2.40
N SER A 19 12.03 6.03 -2.44
CA SER A 19 11.58 6.76 -1.25
C SER A 19 10.15 6.37 -0.90
N PHE A 20 9.88 6.22 0.39
CA PHE A 20 8.55 6.02 0.95
C PHE A 20 8.51 6.60 2.38
N ILE A 21 7.31 6.94 2.83
CA ILE A 21 7.03 7.32 4.21
C ILE A 21 6.23 6.20 4.85
N VAL A 22 6.55 5.87 6.11
CA VAL A 22 5.75 4.96 6.93
C VAL A 22 5.06 5.80 8.00
N SER A 23 3.73 5.77 8.02
CA SER A 23 2.92 6.46 9.02
C SER A 23 2.28 5.48 9.99
N VAL A 24 1.81 5.98 11.14
CA VAL A 24 0.96 5.22 12.06
C VAL A 24 -0.29 6.07 12.28
N GLU A 25 -1.41 5.62 11.74
CA GLU A 25 -2.68 6.36 11.81
C GLU A 25 -3.32 6.27 13.20
N ASP A 26 -3.30 5.08 13.80
CA ASP A 26 -3.88 4.84 15.12
C ASP A 26 -3.03 5.52 16.21
N GLU A 27 -3.65 6.49 16.87
CA GLU A 27 -3.02 7.28 17.91
C GLU A 27 -2.62 6.47 19.14
N ASN A 28 -3.45 5.53 19.54
CA ASN A 28 -3.21 4.68 20.70
C ASN A 28 -2.08 3.69 20.42
N LEU A 29 -2.05 3.12 19.21
CA LEU A 29 -0.95 2.28 18.74
C LEU A 29 0.36 3.07 18.65
N HIS A 30 0.30 4.29 18.11
CA HIS A 30 1.47 5.16 18.06
C HIS A 30 1.99 5.49 19.48
N ARG A 31 1.09 5.75 20.42
CA ARG A 31 1.42 6.01 21.82
C ARG A 31 2.03 4.78 22.51
N SER A 32 1.51 3.59 22.25
CA SER A 32 2.01 2.34 22.84
C SER A 32 3.43 2.00 22.38
N HIS A 33 3.79 2.32 21.13
CA HIS A 33 5.16 2.17 20.63
C HIS A 33 6.18 2.98 21.43
N PHE A 34 5.82 4.16 21.95
CA PHE A 34 6.72 4.94 22.80
C PHE A 34 6.91 4.30 24.18
N TYR A 35 5.86 3.71 24.74
CA TYR A 35 5.91 3.04 26.04
C TYR A 35 6.77 1.77 26.00
N ILE A 36 6.57 0.92 24.98
CA ILE A 36 7.35 -0.31 24.79
C ILE A 36 8.85 0.01 24.66
N ARG A 37 9.18 1.05 23.88
CA ARG A 37 10.59 1.45 23.68
C ARG A 37 11.29 1.94 24.94
N GLU A 38 10.57 2.54 25.90
CA GLU A 38 11.19 2.92 27.18
C GLU A 38 11.60 1.68 27.98
N LEU A 39 10.71 0.67 28.04
CA LEU A 39 10.98 -0.60 28.71
C LEU A 39 12.16 -1.33 28.06
N GLU A 40 12.22 -1.35 26.73
CA GLU A 40 13.30 -2.00 25.97
C GLU A 40 14.64 -1.27 26.04
N THR A 41 14.64 0.04 26.32
CA THR A 41 15.86 0.87 26.34
C THR A 41 16.33 1.21 27.75
N GLU A 42 15.81 0.53 28.78
CA GLU A 42 16.20 0.75 30.20
C GLU A 42 16.20 2.24 30.60
N GLY A 43 15.31 3.05 30.03
CA GLY A 43 15.20 4.48 30.33
C GLY A 43 16.19 5.42 29.60
N PHE A 44 17.05 4.93 28.71
CA PHE A 44 17.95 5.79 27.91
C PHE A 44 17.20 6.73 26.94
N ARG A 45 15.94 6.41 26.62
CA ARG A 45 15.04 7.26 25.83
C ARG A 45 13.83 7.66 26.71
N PRO A 46 13.91 8.80 27.45
CA PRO A 46 12.88 9.16 28.43
C PRO A 46 11.54 9.45 27.76
N PHE A 47 10.54 8.62 28.09
CA PHE A 47 9.19 8.61 27.51
C PHE A 47 8.40 9.89 27.78
N GLU A 48 8.59 10.50 28.95
CA GLU A 48 7.84 11.68 29.39
C GLU A 48 7.89 12.82 28.38
N ARG A 49 9.04 13.02 27.73
CA ARG A 49 9.20 14.06 26.71
C ARG A 49 8.37 13.80 25.46
N TYR A 50 8.30 12.55 25.01
CA TYR A 50 7.50 12.17 23.84
C TYR A 50 6.02 12.24 24.14
N ARG A 51 5.60 11.80 25.34
CA ARG A 51 4.20 11.90 25.76
C ARG A 51 3.74 13.36 25.89
N ALA A 52 4.55 14.20 26.53
CA ALA A 52 4.24 15.62 26.72
C ALA A 52 4.14 16.40 25.40
N ASN A 53 4.82 15.93 24.34
CA ASN A 53 4.83 16.57 23.02
C ASN A 53 4.12 15.73 21.95
N PHE A 54 3.30 14.76 22.35
CA PHE A 54 2.73 13.79 21.42
C PHE A 54 1.91 14.46 20.30
N ASP A 55 1.11 15.47 20.65
CA ASP A 55 0.32 16.22 19.67
C ASP A 55 1.21 16.97 18.66
N ASN A 56 2.35 17.50 19.12
CA ASN A 56 3.31 18.15 18.24
C ASN A 56 3.97 17.13 17.29
N ILE A 57 4.27 15.93 17.79
CA ILE A 57 4.79 14.83 16.96
C ILE A 57 3.76 14.43 15.90
N ARG A 58 2.47 14.35 16.25
CA ARG A 58 1.38 14.06 15.31
C ARG A 58 1.26 15.14 14.24
N LYS A 59 1.25 16.41 14.62
CA LYS A 59 1.23 17.54 13.68
C LYS A 59 2.40 17.52 12.70
N ILE A 60 3.61 17.20 13.18
CA ILE A 60 4.79 17.05 12.31
C ILE A 60 4.61 15.87 11.36
N GLY A 61 4.08 14.74 11.83
CA GLY A 61 3.76 13.59 10.99
C GLY A 61 2.77 13.92 9.88
N GLU A 62 1.66 14.57 10.22
CA GLU A 62 0.64 15.03 9.27
C GLU A 62 1.25 15.97 8.22
N TYR A 63 2.10 16.90 8.65
CA TYR A 63 2.81 17.79 7.72
C TYR A 63 3.73 17.02 6.76
N ILE A 64 4.45 16.01 7.24
CA ILE A 64 5.29 15.14 6.40
C ILE A 64 4.43 14.35 5.40
N GLU A 65 3.26 13.86 5.80
CA GLU A 65 2.35 13.14 4.91
C GLU A 65 1.79 14.05 3.80
N VAL A 66 1.47 15.31 4.12
CA VAL A 66 1.07 16.32 3.12
C VAL A 66 2.20 16.54 2.12
N LEU A 67 3.43 16.77 2.60
CA LEU A 67 4.59 16.93 1.71
C LEU A 67 4.85 15.69 0.87
N ALA A 68 4.67 14.50 1.42
CA ALA A 68 4.82 13.25 0.68
C ALA A 68 3.84 13.19 -0.50
N LYS A 69 2.58 13.57 -0.28
CA LYS A 69 1.55 13.64 -1.33
C LYS A 69 1.94 14.65 -2.41
N ASP A 70 2.35 15.85 -2.03
CA ASP A 70 2.74 16.92 -2.97
C ASP A 70 3.94 16.50 -3.84
N HIS A 71 4.89 15.77 -3.25
CA HIS A 71 6.07 15.25 -3.94
C HIS A 71 5.89 13.86 -4.55
N HIS A 72 4.66 13.33 -4.58
CA HIS A 72 4.33 12.01 -5.16
C HIS A 72 5.13 10.85 -4.54
N ILE A 73 5.50 10.97 -3.26
CA ILE A 73 6.15 9.92 -2.48
C ILE A 73 5.07 9.06 -1.82
N PRO A 74 5.11 7.73 -1.98
CA PRO A 74 4.13 6.84 -1.37
C PRO A 74 4.19 6.92 0.17
N VAL A 75 3.01 6.96 0.79
CA VAL A 75 2.82 6.86 2.24
C VAL A 75 2.19 5.51 2.52
N ILE A 76 2.83 4.72 3.37
CA ILE A 76 2.41 3.38 3.78
C ILE A 76 1.96 3.45 5.23
N SER A 77 0.70 3.09 5.49
CA SER A 77 0.14 3.11 6.85
C SER A 77 0.48 1.81 7.58
N SER A 78 1.22 1.94 8.68
CA SER A 78 1.64 0.80 9.49
C SER A 78 0.59 0.49 10.57
N HIS A 79 -0.15 -0.59 10.35
CA HIS A 79 -1.08 -1.16 11.34
C HIS A 79 -0.50 -2.42 12.01
N ASN A 80 0.26 -3.21 11.26
CA ASN A 80 0.94 -4.42 11.71
C ASN A 80 2.28 -4.52 10.99
N LEU A 81 3.33 -4.93 11.70
CA LEU A 81 4.69 -5.06 11.14
C LEU A 81 4.73 -5.95 9.90
N ASP A 82 4.16 -7.15 9.94
CA ASP A 82 4.23 -8.14 8.85
C ASP A 82 3.53 -7.64 7.58
N LEU A 83 2.36 -7.01 7.75
CA LEU A 83 1.63 -6.38 6.65
C LEU A 83 2.41 -5.20 6.07
N THR A 84 2.97 -4.34 6.94
CA THR A 84 3.76 -3.18 6.52
C THR A 84 4.99 -3.62 5.71
N VAL A 85 5.69 -4.66 6.18
CA VAL A 85 6.86 -5.21 5.48
C VAL A 85 6.46 -5.76 4.11
N SER A 86 5.36 -6.51 4.04
CA SER A 86 4.85 -7.07 2.78
C SER A 86 4.51 -5.96 1.77
N GLU A 87 3.83 -4.91 2.21
CA GLU A 87 3.45 -3.76 1.38
C GLU A 87 4.68 -2.99 0.87
N ILE A 88 5.67 -2.75 1.74
CA ILE A 88 6.93 -2.11 1.34
C ILE A 88 7.64 -2.97 0.29
N LEU A 89 7.74 -4.28 0.49
CA LEU A 89 8.40 -5.19 -0.45
C LEU A 89 7.70 -5.19 -1.80
N GLU A 90 6.37 -5.20 -1.83
CA GLU A 90 5.59 -5.10 -3.07
C GLU A 90 5.81 -3.76 -3.77
N ALA A 91 5.84 -2.65 -3.02
CA ALA A 91 6.10 -1.32 -3.54
C ALA A 91 7.52 -1.16 -4.13
N VAL A 92 8.51 -1.84 -3.53
CA VAL A 92 9.88 -1.92 -4.03
C VAL A 92 9.94 -2.77 -5.30
N LEU A 93 9.38 -3.98 -5.26
CA LEU A 93 9.41 -4.91 -6.38
C LEU A 93 8.75 -4.32 -7.63
N SER A 94 7.60 -3.64 -7.46
CA SER A 94 6.88 -2.97 -8.54
C SER A 94 7.70 -1.87 -9.23
N ARG A 95 8.61 -1.22 -8.50
CA ARG A 95 9.50 -0.18 -9.04
C ARG A 95 10.76 -0.76 -9.70
N VAL A 96 11.24 -1.91 -9.23
CA VAL A 96 12.45 -2.55 -9.75
C VAL A 96 12.16 -3.42 -10.99
N VAL A 97 11.09 -4.19 -10.97
CA VAL A 97 10.76 -5.18 -12.03
C VAL A 97 9.90 -4.55 -13.14
N GLY A 98 9.36 -3.35 -12.92
CA GLY A 98 8.38 -2.71 -13.80
C GLY A 98 6.98 -3.30 -13.62
N PRO A 99 5.93 -2.64 -14.16
CA PRO A 99 4.57 -3.18 -14.06
C PRO A 99 4.55 -4.56 -14.69
N LYS A 100 4.10 -5.58 -13.94
CA LYS A 100 3.74 -6.86 -14.52
C LYS A 100 2.80 -6.56 -15.68
N GLY A 101 3.22 -6.89 -16.90
CA GLY A 101 2.31 -6.89 -18.04
C GLY A 101 1.06 -7.61 -17.58
N ARG A 102 -0.09 -6.93 -17.64
CA ARG A 102 -1.38 -7.56 -17.37
C ARG A 102 -1.44 -8.74 -18.33
N GLU A 103 -1.24 -9.94 -17.81
CA GLU A 103 -1.48 -11.15 -18.55
C GLU A 103 -2.99 -11.11 -18.85
N SER A 104 -3.30 -10.95 -20.13
CA SER A 104 -4.65 -10.84 -20.66
C SER A 104 -5.43 -12.10 -20.29
N ALA A 105 -6.14 -12.05 -19.17
CA ALA A 105 -7.15 -13.04 -18.78
C ALA A 105 -8.48 -12.82 -19.51
N ASP A 106 -8.49 -12.07 -20.63
CA ASP A 106 -9.63 -11.98 -21.53
C ASP A 106 -9.23 -12.44 -22.94
N ALA A 107 -8.95 -13.74 -23.04
CA ALA A 107 -9.00 -14.48 -24.28
C ALA A 107 -10.21 -15.41 -24.21
N SER A 108 -11.42 -14.85 -24.31
CA SER A 108 -12.59 -15.62 -24.71
C SER A 108 -12.43 -16.02 -26.18
N PRO A 109 -12.43 -17.32 -26.53
CA PRO A 109 -12.36 -17.71 -27.94
C PRO A 109 -13.71 -17.44 -28.60
N VAL A 110 -13.72 -16.46 -29.52
CA VAL A 110 -14.74 -16.36 -30.56
C VAL A 110 -14.51 -17.52 -31.54
N GLY A 111 -15.39 -18.51 -31.50
CA GLY A 111 -15.51 -19.56 -32.51
C GLY A 111 -16.91 -19.53 -33.12
N ALA A 112 -17.05 -18.87 -34.26
CA ALA A 112 -18.25 -18.88 -35.08
C ALA A 112 -18.44 -20.27 -35.73
N GLY A 113 -19.68 -20.77 -35.72
CA GLY A 113 -20.11 -21.97 -36.44
C GLY A 113 -21.61 -21.93 -36.65
N SER A 114 -22.02 -21.66 -37.89
CA SER A 114 -23.36 -21.42 -38.40
C SER A 114 -24.25 -22.66 -38.55
N ASN A 115 -25.57 -22.40 -38.58
CA ASN A 115 -26.68 -23.16 -39.18
C ASN A 115 -27.27 -24.38 -38.44
N SER A 116 -28.52 -24.24 -38.02
CA SER A 116 -29.63 -24.90 -38.73
C SER A 116 -30.98 -24.22 -38.43
N ASP A 117 -31.58 -23.75 -39.51
CA ASP A 117 -33.00 -23.43 -39.64
C ASP A 117 -33.76 -24.76 -39.82
N GLN A 118 -34.76 -25.04 -38.97
CA GLN A 118 -36.00 -25.75 -39.32
C GLN A 118 -36.95 -25.90 -38.12
N SER A 119 -38.02 -25.08 -38.17
CA SER A 119 -39.44 -25.47 -38.05
C SER A 119 -39.79 -26.82 -37.41
N GLY A 120 -40.63 -26.80 -36.37
CA GLY A 120 -41.62 -27.86 -36.18
C GLY A 120 -42.06 -28.19 -34.76
N THR A 121 -43.30 -27.82 -34.46
CA THR A 121 -44.28 -28.52 -33.61
C THR A 121 -44.18 -28.51 -32.07
N ASN A 122 -45.22 -27.89 -31.49
CA ASN A 122 -45.91 -28.17 -30.22
C ASN A 122 -45.70 -29.58 -29.64
N VAL A 123 -45.65 -29.70 -28.30
CA VAL A 123 -46.74 -30.26 -27.46
C VAL A 123 -46.46 -29.97 -25.98
N VAL A 124 -47.58 -29.76 -25.29
CA VAL A 124 -47.93 -29.47 -23.90
C VAL A 124 -47.43 -30.51 -22.88
N GLU A 125 -47.50 -30.13 -21.59
CA GLU A 125 -47.57 -30.97 -20.38
C GLU A 125 -46.25 -31.62 -19.93
N GLU A 126 -45.89 -31.77 -18.65
CA GLU A 126 -46.59 -31.64 -17.38
C GLU A 126 -45.51 -31.56 -16.26
N THR A 127 -45.78 -30.82 -15.19
CA THR A 127 -45.15 -31.07 -13.87
C THR A 127 -45.82 -32.33 -13.31
N PRO A 128 -45.15 -33.22 -12.54
CA PRO A 128 -45.12 -32.98 -11.09
C PRO A 128 -44.00 -33.68 -10.27
N ILE A 129 -43.93 -33.22 -9.02
CA ILE A 129 -43.34 -33.78 -7.77
C ILE A 129 -41.81 -33.79 -7.64
#